data_AF-K1SSM6-F1
#
_entry.id   AF-K1SSM6-F1
#
_cell.length_a   1.000
_cell.length_b   1.000
_cell.length_c   1.000
_cell.angle_alpha   90.00
_cell.angle_beta   90.00
_cell.angle_gamma   90.00
#
_symmetry.space_group_name_H-M   'P 1'
#
loop_
_entity.id
_entity.type
_entity.pdbx_description
1 polymer ?
#
loop_
_entity_poly.entity_id
_entity_poly.type
_entity_poly.pdbx_seq_one_letter_code
_entity_poly.pdbx_strand_id
1 'polypeptide(L)'
;METPARKGLIHLYCGDGKGKTTAAIGLSVRAVGRGFKVIFAQFLKSMETGEILPLQDIGVTVLRGNIPRGFTWELTEPQKEILIDEHNRLFER
;
A
#
# COMPACT_ATOMS: atom_id res chain seq x y z
N MET A 1 -28.86 19.14 15.31
CA MET A 1 -27.55 18.95 15.97
C MET A 1 -26.63 18.37 14.91
N GLU A 2 -25.69 19.15 14.38
CA GLU A 2 -24.77 18.67 13.34
C GLU A 2 -23.84 17.61 13.91
N THR A 3 -23.67 16.51 13.17
CA THR A 3 -22.71 15.46 13.57
C THR A 3 -21.32 15.94 13.17
N PRO A 4 -20.34 16.00 14.08
CA PRO A 4 -19.00 16.46 13.73
C PRO A 4 -18.45 15.61 12.59
N ALA A 5 -17.90 16.26 11.56
CA ALA A 5 -17.25 15.59 10.45
C ALA A 5 -16.22 14.58 11.00
N ARG A 6 -16.32 13.31 10.61
CA ARG A 6 -15.43 12.27 11.10
C ARG A 6 -14.00 12.59 10.66
N LYS A 7 -13.13 12.90 11.61
CA LYS A 7 -11.71 13.19 11.36
C LYS A 7 -10.97 11.90 10.97
N GLY A 8 -10.33 11.89 9.80
CA GLY A 8 -9.41 10.83 9.41
C GLY A 8 -8.13 10.87 10.27
N LEU A 9 -7.56 9.70 10.58
CA LEU A 9 -6.33 9.55 11.36
C LEU A 9 -5.24 8.85 10.55
N ILE A 10 -3.99 9.09 10.91
CA ILE A 10 -2.81 8.46 10.28
C ILE A 10 -2.22 7.46 11.26
N HIS A 11 -2.01 6.23 10.79
CA HIS A 11 -1.31 5.20 11.55
C HIS A 11 0.11 5.04 10.97
N LEU A 12 1.13 5.14 11.83
CA LEU A 12 2.52 4.90 11.46
C LEU A 12 3.01 3.61 12.13
N TYR A 13 3.25 2.58 11.33
CA TYR A 13 3.87 1.33 11.79
C TYR A 13 5.35 1.34 11.40
N CYS A 14 6.26 1.57 12.37
CA CYS A 14 7.71 1.67 12.16
C CYS A 14 8.50 0.69 13.04
N GLY A 15 9.82 0.63 12.83
CA GLY A 15 10.76 -0.28 13.53
C GLY A 15 11.04 -1.57 12.75
N ASP A 16 11.98 -2.38 13.25
CA ASP A 16 12.51 -3.55 12.53
C ASP A 16 11.70 -4.84 12.76
N GLY A 17 10.77 -4.81 13.72
CA GLY A 17 9.89 -5.93 14.02
C GLY A 17 9.02 -6.36 12.82
N LYS A 18 8.73 -7.66 12.76
CA LYS A 18 7.75 -8.21 11.81
C LYS A 18 6.34 -7.73 12.16
N GLY A 19 5.47 -7.62 11.15
CA GLY A 19 4.04 -7.36 11.35
C GLY A 19 3.52 -5.99 10.89
N LYS A 20 4.39 -5.06 10.48
CA LYS A 20 3.97 -3.73 9.96
C LYS A 20 2.98 -3.84 8.79
N THR A 21 3.36 -4.62 7.78
CA THR A 21 2.51 -4.87 6.62
C THR A 21 1.25 -5.64 7.02
N THR A 22 1.36 -6.63 7.89
CA THR A 22 0.22 -7.42 8.39
C THR A 22 -0.80 -6.56 9.13
N ALA A 23 -0.35 -5.60 9.93
CA ALA A 23 -1.22 -4.64 10.61
C ALA A 23 -1.98 -3.75 9.62
N ALA A 24 -1.30 -3.26 8.57
CA ALA A 24 -1.94 -2.50 7.50
C ALA A 24 -2.98 -3.33 6.74
N ILE A 25 -2.67 -4.58 6.38
CA ILE A 25 -3.60 -5.52 5.73
C ILE A 25 -4.83 -5.77 6.62
N GLY A 26 -4.62 -6.05 7.92
CA GLY A 26 -5.72 -6.25 8.86
C GLY A 26 -6.64 -5.03 8.99
N LEU A 27 -6.07 -3.82 8.91
CA LEU A 27 -6.84 -2.58 8.88
C LEU A 27 -7.65 -2.44 7.59
N SER A 28 -7.06 -2.78 6.44
CA SER A 28 -7.74 -2.80 5.14
C SER A 28 -8.94 -3.75 5.15
N VAL A 29 -8.75 -4.99 5.61
CA VAL A 29 -9.84 -5.99 5.73
C VAL A 29 -10.95 -5.47 6.65
N ARG A 30 -10.59 -4.89 7.80
CA ARG A 30 -11.57 -4.30 8.72
C ARG A 30 -12.36 -3.15 8.09
N ALA A 31 -11.70 -2.29 7.32
CA ALA A 31 -12.35 -1.17 6.65
C ALA A 31 -13.31 -1.65 5.54
N VAL A 32 -12.88 -2.60 4.71
CA VAL A 32 -13.74 -3.25 3.70
C VAL A 32 -14.97 -3.90 4.36
N GLY A 33 -14.77 -4.66 5.43
CA GLY A 33 -15.87 -5.29 6.18
C GLY A 33 -16.86 -4.31 6.82
N ARG A 34 -16.53 -3.02 6.86
CA ARG A 34 -17.41 -1.93 7.31
C ARG A 34 -17.95 -1.07 6.14
N GLY A 35 -17.76 -1.51 4.90
CA GLY A 35 -18.26 -0.85 3.70
C GLY A 35 -17.41 0.34 3.22
N PHE A 36 -16.19 0.52 3.74
CA PHE A 36 -15.29 1.55 3.25
C PHE A 36 -14.60 1.10 1.96
N LYS A 37 -14.34 2.06 1.07
CA LYS A 37 -13.44 1.85 -0.08
C LYS A 37 -11.99 1.90 0.42
N VAL A 38 -11.18 0.95 -0.04
CA VAL A 38 -9.79 0.82 0.39
C VAL A 38 -8.88 0.75 -0.83
N ILE A 39 -7.83 1.56 -0.80
CA ILE A 39 -6.69 1.46 -1.70
C ILE A 39 -5.52 0.89 -0.88
N PHE A 40 -4.85 -0.12 -1.41
CA PHE A 40 -3.66 -0.70 -0.80
C PHE A 40 -2.49 -0.60 -1.78
N ALA A 41 -1.56 0.31 -1.49
CA ALA A 41 -0.38 0.55 -2.32
C ALA A 41 0.86 -0.11 -1.70
N GLN A 42 1.63 -0.85 -2.51
CA GLN A 42 2.94 -1.37 -2.10
C GLN A 42 4.04 -0.75 -2.96
N PHE A 43 4.96 -0.07 -2.30
CA PHE A 43 6.19 0.45 -2.89
C PHE A 43 7.30 -0.58 -2.74
N LEU A 44 8.23 -0.63 -3.72
CA LEU A 44 9.44 -1.49 -3.67
C LEU A 44 9.17 -3.00 -3.59
N LYS A 45 7.94 -3.46 -3.85
CA LYS A 45 7.59 -4.88 -3.91
C LYS A 45 7.07 -5.25 -5.29
N SER A 46 7.86 -6.01 -6.04
CA SER A 46 7.49 -6.54 -7.36
C SER A 46 7.07 -8.01 -7.36
N MET A 47 7.39 -8.77 -6.30
CA MET A 47 7.08 -10.21 -6.25
C MET A 47 5.65 -10.47 -5.82
N GLU A 48 5.05 -11.55 -6.33
CA GLU A 48 3.75 -12.02 -5.85
C GLU A 48 3.82 -12.38 -4.38
N THR A 49 2.75 -12.02 -3.66
CA THR A 49 2.62 -12.29 -2.24
C THR A 49 1.19 -12.77 -1.96
N GLY A 50 1.06 -13.72 -1.04
CA GLY A 50 -0.22 -14.43 -0.81
C GLY A 50 -1.37 -13.54 -0.32
N GLU A 51 -1.09 -12.33 0.17
CA GLU A 51 -2.12 -11.40 0.59
C GLU A 51 -2.88 -10.71 -0.56
N ILE A 52 -2.33 -10.70 -1.78
CA ILE A 52 -2.82 -9.80 -2.83
C ILE A 52 -4.14 -10.25 -3.43
N LEU A 53 -4.22 -11.52 -3.86
CA LEU A 53 -5.43 -12.07 -4.46
C LEU A 53 -6.61 -11.98 -3.49
N PRO A 54 -6.49 -12.39 -2.21
CA PRO A 54 -7.58 -12.23 -1.24
C PRO A 54 -7.99 -10.77 -1.02
N LEU A 55 -7.06 -9.82 -1.04
CA LEU A 55 -7.39 -8.39 -0.92
C LEU A 55 -8.20 -7.89 -2.12
N GLN A 56 -7.81 -8.29 -3.33
CA GLN A 56 -8.54 -7.94 -4.55
C GLN A 56 -9.95 -8.57 -4.55
N ASP A 57 -10.07 -9.85 -4.15
CA ASP A 57 -11.34 -10.57 -4.08
C ASP A 57 -12.35 -9.91 -3.13
N ILE A 58 -11.87 -9.30 -2.04
CA ILE A 58 -12.74 -8.56 -1.11
C ILE A 58 -12.99 -7.11 -1.54
N GLY A 59 -12.51 -6.69 -2.73
CA GLY A 59 -12.79 -5.37 -3.30
C GLY A 59 -11.79 -4.27 -2.91
N VAL A 60 -10.58 -4.62 -2.46
CA VAL A 60 -9.49 -3.65 -2.29
C VAL A 60 -8.85 -3.32 -3.64
N THR A 61 -8.72 -2.04 -3.96
CA THR A 61 -7.92 -1.59 -5.10
C THR A 61 -6.43 -1.70 -4.74
N VAL A 62 -5.73 -2.64 -5.37
CA VAL A 62 -4.31 -2.88 -5.12
C VAL A 62 -3.46 -2.14 -6.16
N LEU A 63 -2.55 -1.28 -5.70
CA LEU A 63 -1.62 -0.51 -6.53
C LEU A 63 -0.18 -0.97 -6.29
N ARG A 64 0.48 -1.49 -7.32
CA ARG A 64 1.83 -2.05 -7.21
C ARG A 64 2.64 -1.81 -8.48
N GLY A 65 3.92 -1.51 -8.29
CA GLY A 65 4.91 -1.50 -9.37
C GLY A 65 5.26 -2.93 -9.82
N ASN A 66 5.62 -3.07 -11.08
CA ASN A 66 5.97 -4.34 -11.70
C ASN A 66 7.48 -4.48 -11.95
N ILE A 67 8.27 -3.44 -11.69
CA ILE A 67 9.72 -3.48 -11.93
C ILE A 67 10.42 -4.13 -10.72
N PRO A 68 11.10 -5.28 -10.89
CA PRO A 68 11.93 -5.86 -9.84
C PRO A 68 13.12 -4.95 -9.52
N ARG A 69 13.26 -4.60 -8.24
CA ARG A 69 14.34 -3.75 -7.74
C ARG A 69 14.77 -4.21 -6.34
N GLY A 70 16.02 -3.95 -6.00
CA GLY A 70 16.56 -4.14 -4.65
C GLY A 70 16.06 -3.08 -3.68
N PHE A 71 16.75 -2.96 -2.54
CA PHE A 71 16.43 -1.92 -1.57
C PHE A 71 16.84 -0.53 -2.07
N THR A 72 16.23 0.53 -1.55
CA THR A 72 16.49 1.91 -2.01
C THR A 72 17.93 2.37 -1.85
N TRP A 73 18.66 1.81 -0.88
CA TRP A 73 20.09 2.08 -0.66
C TRP A 73 21.00 1.35 -1.66
N GLU A 74 20.48 0.40 -2.43
CA GLU A 74 21.20 -0.34 -3.47
C GLU A 74 20.98 0.27 -4.87
N LEU A 75 20.06 1.24 -4.99
CA LEU A 75 19.68 1.83 -6.26
C LEU A 75 20.58 3.01 -6.64
N THR A 76 20.97 3.08 -7.91
CA THR A 76 21.63 4.25 -8.51
C THR A 76 20.61 5.37 -8.76
N GLU A 77 21.07 6.62 -8.89
CA GLU A 77 20.14 7.74 -9.12
C GLU A 77 19.25 7.59 -10.36
N PRO A 78 19.76 7.15 -11.53
CA PRO A 78 18.89 6.86 -12.67
C PRO A 78 17.82 5.80 -12.37
N GLN A 79 18.14 4.80 -11.53
CA GLN A 79 17.16 3.79 -11.13
C GLN A 79 16.11 4.34 -10.18
N LYS A 80 16.47 5.29 -9.30
CA LYS A 80 15.52 5.98 -8.43
C LYS A 80 14.57 6.87 -9.22
N GLU A 81 15.05 7.56 -10.25
CA GLU A 81 14.18 8.37 -11.13
C GLU A 81 13.12 7.51 -11.82
N ILE A 82 13.52 6.37 -12.38
CA ILE A 82 12.57 5.41 -12.99
C ILE A 82 11.55 4.91 -11.96
N LEU A 83 11.99 4.63 -10.74
CA LEU A 83 11.12 4.16 -9.65
C LEU A 83 10.11 5.24 -9.23
N ILE A 84 10.53 6.49 -9.14
CA ILE A 84 9.64 7.62 -8.80
C ILE A 84 8.57 7.79 -9.87
N ASP A 85 8.96 7.77 -11.15
CA ASP A 85 8.03 7.85 -12.28
C ASP A 85 7.04 6.69 -12.29
N GLU A 86 7.50 5.45 -12.08
CA GLU A 86 6.61 4.29 -11.95
C GLU A 86 5.61 4.45 -10.79
N HIS A 87 6.09 4.82 -9.61
CA HIS A 87 5.24 4.97 -8.43
C HIS A 87 4.21 6.09 -8.58
N ASN A 88 4.56 7.20 -9.23
CA ASN A 88 3.61 8.29 -9.50
C ASN A 88 2.47 7.81 -10.42
N ARG A 89 2.81 7.07 -11.48
CA ARG A 89 1.83 6.51 -12.43
C ARG A 89 0.88 5.49 -11.82
N LEU A 90 1.20 4.92 -10.65
CA LEU A 90 0.28 4.01 -9.95
C LEU A 90 -1.02 4.71 -9.54
N PHE A 91 -0.96 6.01 -9.25
CA PHE A 91 -2.10 6.78 -8.73
C PHE A 91 -2.88 7.53 -9.82
N GLU A 92 -2.47 7.39 -11.08
CA GLU A 92 -3.15 7.98 -12.25
C GLU A 92 -4.20 7.03 -12.86
N ARG A 93 -4.34 5.82 -12.32
CA ARG A 93 -5.29 4.78 -12.75
C ARG A 93 -6.61 4.87 -12.01
#